data_AF-A0A5C4T875-F1
#
_entry.id   AF-A0A5C4T875-F1
#
_cell.length_a   1.000
_cell.length_b   1.000
_cell.length_c   1.000
_cell.angle_alpha   90.00
_cell.angle_beta   90.00
_cell.angle_gamma   90.00
#
_symmetry.space_group_name_H-M   'P 1'
#
loop_
_entity.id
_entity.type
_entity.pdbx_description
1 polymer ?
#
loop_
_entity_poly.entity_id
_entity_poly.type
_entity_poly.pdbx_seq_one_letter_code
_entity_poly.pdbx_strand_id
1 'polypeptide(L)'
;MISNLEKMFENLEYDMERKYMKIGIQKGFEQGVEQGIEKGIEQGIEQGIEQGIEKGIEQGIEKGIEQGIEKGIEQGIEKVARRMLGLGMDIPTIIEATGLTSEQVEALKKKD
;
A
#
# COMPACT_ATOMS: atom_id res chain seq x y z
N MET A 1 -4.74 75.44 -16.81
CA MET A 1 -4.89 74.86 -15.45
C MET A 1 -5.85 73.68 -15.45
N ILE A 2 -7.08 73.81 -15.95
CA ILE A 2 -8.09 72.73 -15.98
C ILE A 2 -7.61 71.47 -16.73
N SER A 3 -7.02 71.62 -17.92
CA SER A 3 -6.49 70.49 -18.71
C SER A 3 -5.37 69.67 -18.03
N ASN A 4 -4.58 70.27 -17.14
CA ASN A 4 -3.55 69.52 -16.39
C ASN A 4 -4.17 68.71 -15.25
N LEU A 5 -5.28 69.20 -14.67
CA LEU A 5 -6.00 68.52 -13.61
C LEU A 5 -6.77 67.31 -14.16
N GLU A 6 -7.41 67.45 -15.32
CA GLU A 6 -8.09 66.36 -16.02
C GLU A 6 -7.14 65.20 -16.35
N LYS A 7 -5.98 65.50 -16.94
CA LYS A 7 -4.92 64.50 -17.19
C LYS A 7 -4.42 63.82 -15.92
N MET A 8 -4.38 64.56 -14.82
CA MET A 8 -3.95 63.99 -13.53
C MET A 8 -4.98 63.00 -13.00
N PHE A 9 -6.27 63.26 -13.16
CA PHE A 9 -7.34 62.33 -12.80
C PHE A 9 -7.37 61.09 -13.69
N GLU A 10 -7.24 61.25 -15.01
CA GLU A 10 -7.16 60.11 -15.95
C GLU A 10 -5.97 59.19 -15.62
N ASN A 11 -4.80 59.76 -15.31
CA ASN A 11 -3.62 58.97 -14.89
C ASN A 11 -3.86 58.24 -13.56
N LEU A 12 -4.54 58.89 -12.60
CA LEU A 12 -4.84 58.27 -11.31
C LEU A 12 -5.83 57.11 -11.46
N GLU A 13 -6.84 57.27 -12.32
CA GLU A 13 -7.81 56.22 -12.64
C GLU A 13 -7.12 55.02 -13.32
N TYR A 14 -6.24 55.27 -14.28
CA TYR A 14 -5.43 54.25 -14.94
C TYR A 14 -4.53 53.46 -13.96
N ASP A 15 -3.85 54.15 -13.04
CA ASP A 15 -3.00 53.53 -12.03
C ASP A 15 -3.81 52.67 -11.05
N MET A 16 -5.01 53.14 -10.67
CA MET A 16 -5.93 52.41 -9.81
C MET A 16 -6.45 51.15 -10.50
N GLU A 17 -6.88 51.23 -11.76
CA GLU A 17 -7.31 50.06 -12.54
C GLU A 17 -6.22 49.00 -12.65
N ARG A 18 -4.98 49.41 -12.98
CA ARG A 18 -3.83 48.49 -13.01
C ARG A 18 -3.57 47.85 -11.65
N LYS A 19 -3.68 48.63 -10.56
CA LYS A 19 -3.48 48.11 -9.20
C LYS A 19 -4.52 47.06 -8.84
N TYR A 20 -5.80 47.31 -9.11
CA TYR A 20 -6.87 46.35 -8.83
C TYR A 20 -6.78 45.11 -9.72
N MET A 21 -6.42 45.27 -11.00
CA MET A 21 -6.19 44.14 -11.91
C MET A 21 -5.04 43.25 -11.41
N LYS A 22 -3.94 43.85 -10.97
CA LYS A 22 -2.81 43.12 -10.40
C LYS A 22 -3.21 42.36 -9.13
N ILE A 23 -3.98 43.00 -8.24
CA ILE A 23 -4.49 42.34 -7.02
C ILE A 23 -5.43 41.18 -7.39
N GLY A 24 -6.31 41.36 -8.38
CA GLY A 24 -7.22 40.31 -8.83
C GLY A 24 -6.48 39.10 -9.39
N ILE A 25 -5.49 39.33 -10.25
CA ILE A 25 -4.64 38.26 -10.81
C ILE A 25 -3.87 37.55 -9.70
N GLN A 26 -3.26 38.31 -8.79
CA GLN A 26 -2.48 37.73 -7.70
C GLN A 26 -3.35 36.86 -6.79
N LYS A 27 -4.51 37.37 -6.36
CA LYS A 27 -5.46 36.61 -5.53
C LYS A 27 -5.99 35.38 -6.25
N GLY A 28 -6.37 35.50 -7.52
CA GLY A 28 -6.85 34.37 -8.30
C GLY A 28 -5.79 33.27 -8.45
N PHE A 29 -4.53 33.67 -8.66
CA PHE A 29 -3.41 32.73 -8.73
C PHE A 29 -3.15 32.07 -7.37
N GLU A 30 -3.04 32.85 -6.29
CA GLU A 30 -2.82 32.33 -4.93
C GLU A 30 -3.93 31.34 -4.54
N GLN A 31 -5.20 31.70 -4.74
CA GLN A 31 -6.33 30.81 -4.46
C GLN A 31 -6.33 29.56 -5.33
N GLY A 32 -6.03 29.69 -6.63
CA GLY A 32 -5.97 28.55 -7.54
C GLY A 32 -4.86 27.57 -7.16
N VAL A 33 -3.69 28.07 -6.77
CA VAL A 33 -2.56 27.26 -6.30
C VAL A 33 -2.89 26.60 -4.97
N GLU A 34 -3.40 27.35 -3.99
CA GLU A 34 -3.76 26.83 -2.67
C GLU A 34 -4.80 25.70 -2.79
N GLN A 35 -5.91 25.95 -3.48
CA GLN A 35 -6.96 24.95 -3.67
C GLN A 35 -6.49 23.74 -4.49
N GLY A 36 -5.65 23.97 -5.50
CA GLY A 36 -5.10 22.90 -6.32
C GLY A 36 -4.17 21.98 -5.52
N ILE A 37 -3.30 22.57 -4.70
CA ILE A 37 -2.38 21.82 -3.83
C ILE A 37 -3.16 21.07 -2.75
N GLU A 38 -4.07 21.75 -2.04
CA GLU A 38 -4.87 21.16 -0.97
C GLU A 38 -5.66 19.94 -1.49
N LYS A 39 -6.45 20.12 -2.54
CA LYS A 39 -7.23 19.02 -3.13
C LYS A 39 -6.35 17.92 -3.71
N GLY A 40 -5.26 18.27 -4.37
CA GLY A 40 -4.34 17.30 -4.95
C GLY A 40 -3.66 16.43 -3.90
N ILE A 41 -3.23 17.03 -2.78
CA ILE A 41 -2.63 16.32 -1.65
C ILE A 41 -3.69 15.45 -0.96
N GLU A 42 -4.86 16.00 -0.64
CA GLU A 42 -5.94 15.28 0.04
C GLU A 42 -6.34 14.03 -0.76
N GLN A 43 -6.67 14.20 -2.04
CA GLN A 43 -7.05 13.09 -2.92
C GLN A 43 -5.92 12.08 -3.12
N GLY A 44 -4.69 12.56 -3.30
CA GLY A 44 -3.53 11.69 -3.51
C GLY A 44 -3.21 10.85 -2.27
N ILE A 45 -3.31 11.43 -1.08
CA ILE A 45 -3.10 10.72 0.20
C ILE A 45 -4.24 9.73 0.43
N GLU A 46 -5.49 10.15 0.29
CA GLU A 46 -6.65 9.29 0.51
C GLU A 46 -6.61 8.06 -0.40
N GLN A 47 -6.48 8.26 -1.72
CA GLN A 47 -6.41 7.16 -2.68
C GLN A 47 -5.17 6.29 -2.50
N GLY A 48 -4.01 6.90 -2.22
CA GLY A 48 -2.76 6.18 -2.04
C GLY A 48 -2.78 5.29 -0.79
N ILE A 49 -3.33 5.81 0.32
CA ILE A 49 -3.46 5.06 1.57
C ILE A 49 -4.51 3.97 1.42
N GLU A 50 -5.69 4.28 0.90
CA GLU A 50 -6.78 3.30 0.75
C GLU A 50 -6.33 2.13 -0.12
N GLN A 51 -5.83 2.40 -1.33
CA GLN A 51 -5.39 1.34 -2.24
C GLN A 51 -4.15 0.60 -1.72
N GLY A 52 -3.22 1.31 -1.09
CA GLY A 52 -2.00 0.71 -0.55
C GLY A 52 -2.28 -0.22 0.63
N ILE A 53 -3.15 0.19 1.55
CA ILE A 53 -3.56 -0.61 2.70
C ILE A 53 -4.39 -1.80 2.25
N GLU A 54 -5.41 -1.59 1.41
CA GLU A 54 -6.30 -2.66 0.96
C GLU A 54 -5.51 -3.77 0.25
N LYS A 55 -4.73 -3.42 -0.78
CA LYS A 55 -3.94 -4.39 -1.54
C LYS A 55 -2.84 -5.03 -0.68
N GLY A 56 -2.20 -4.25 0.18
CA GLY A 56 -1.13 -4.73 1.04
C GLY A 56 -1.64 -5.74 2.08
N ILE A 57 -2.77 -5.46 2.71
CA ILE A 57 -3.41 -6.34 3.69
C ILE A 57 -3.93 -7.60 3.00
N GLU A 58 -4.66 -7.47 1.89
CA GLU A 58 -5.24 -8.61 1.17
C GLU A 58 -4.14 -9.60 0.76
N GLN A 59 -3.11 -9.12 0.06
CA GLN A 59 -2.01 -9.96 -0.39
C GLN A 59 -1.18 -10.53 0.77
N GLY A 60 -0.99 -9.75 1.83
CA GLY A 60 -0.25 -10.18 3.01
C GLY A 60 -0.97 -11.30 3.77
N ILE A 61 -2.29 -11.16 3.96
CA ILE A 61 -3.13 -12.16 4.62
C ILE A 61 -3.22 -13.43 3.78
N GLU A 62 -3.51 -13.31 2.48
CA GLU A 62 -3.66 -14.46 1.58
C GLU A 62 -2.38 -15.31 1.58
N LYS A 63 -1.23 -14.69 1.29
CA LYS A 63 0.06 -15.39 1.27
C LYS A 63 0.45 -15.94 2.64
N GLY A 64 0.16 -15.19 3.70
CA GLY A 64 0.47 -15.61 5.07
C GLY A 64 -0.33 -16.84 5.50
N ILE A 65 -1.62 -16.87 5.19
CA ILE A 65 -2.52 -17.99 5.48
C ILE A 65 -2.11 -19.21 4.65
N GLU A 66 -1.92 -19.06 3.35
CA GLU A 66 -1.55 -20.16 2.45
C GLU A 66 -0.23 -20.84 2.91
N GLN A 67 0.83 -20.05 3.10
CA GLN A 67 2.11 -20.56 3.56
C GLN A 67 2.05 -21.14 4.97
N GLY A 68 1.23 -20.55 5.85
CA GLY A 68 1.04 -21.03 7.21
C GLY A 68 0.36 -22.38 7.26
N ILE A 69 -0.70 -22.56 6.47
CA ILE A 69 -1.44 -23.83 6.37
C ILE A 69 -0.57 -24.91 5.75
N GLU A 70 0.09 -24.62 4.63
CA GLU A 70 0.95 -25.59 3.94
C GLU A 70 2.07 -26.11 4.85
N LYS A 71 2.85 -25.19 5.46
CA LYS A 71 3.92 -25.55 6.41
C LYS A 71 3.37 -26.26 7.64
N GLY A 72 2.21 -25.84 8.14
CA GLY A 72 1.56 -26.45 9.30
C GLY A 72 1.16 -27.91 9.05
N ILE A 73 0.58 -28.18 7.87
CA ILE A 73 0.20 -29.53 7.44
C ILE A 73 1.47 -30.39 7.25
N GLU A 74 2.47 -29.90 6.52
CA GLU A 74 3.73 -30.62 6.28
C GLU A 74 4.41 -31.00 7.60
N GLN A 75 4.59 -30.04 8.51
CA GLN A 75 5.17 -30.28 9.83
C GLN A 75 4.32 -31.23 10.69
N GLY A 76 2.99 -31.15 10.56
CA GLY A 76 2.06 -32.05 11.24
C GLY A 76 2.24 -33.49 10.77
N ILE A 77 2.28 -33.71 9.46
CA ILE A 77 2.50 -35.01 8.83
C ILE A 77 3.88 -35.57 9.24
N GLU A 78 4.94 -34.77 9.19
CA GLU A 78 6.28 -35.20 9.64
C GLU A 78 6.28 -35.62 11.13
N LYS A 79 5.61 -34.86 12.01
CA LYS A 79 5.52 -35.19 13.44
C LYS A 79 4.79 -36.50 13.68
N VAL A 80 3.70 -36.75 12.94
CA VAL A 80 2.96 -38.01 13.01
C VAL A 80 3.85 -39.16 12.53
N ALA A 81 4.48 -39.02 11.35
CA ALA A 81 5.39 -40.04 10.81
C ALA A 81 6.54 -40.39 11.77
N ARG A 82 7.16 -39.38 12.42
CA ARG A 82 8.18 -39.61 13.47
C ARG A 82 7.65 -40.41 14.65
N ARG A 83 6.44 -40.11 15.13
CA ARG A 83 5.82 -40.89 16.20
C ARG A 83 5.55 -42.33 15.76
N MET A 84 5.11 -42.53 14.52
CA MET A 84 4.86 -43.87 13.99
C MET A 84 6.15 -44.70 13.92
N LEU A 85 7.25 -44.09 13.48
CA LEU A 85 8.59 -44.70 13.51
C LEU A 85 9.01 -45.06 14.95
N GLY A 86 8.79 -44.16 15.91
CA GLY A 86 9.09 -44.41 17.32
C GLY A 86 8.25 -45.51 17.96
N LEU A 87 7.06 -45.78 17.41
CA LEU A 87 6.19 -46.90 17.80
C LEU A 87 6.55 -48.21 17.09
N GLY A 88 7.56 -48.21 16.20
CA GLY A 88 8.02 -49.39 15.48
C GLY A 88 7.15 -49.81 14.29
N MET A 89 6.31 -48.90 13.76
CA MET A 89 5.60 -49.17 12.50
C MET A 89 6.59 -49.27 11.34
N ASP A 90 6.31 -50.17 10.39
CA ASP A 90 7.12 -50.36 9.20
C ASP A 90 6.96 -49.20 8.21
N ILE A 91 7.99 -48.99 7.38
CA ILE A 91 8.05 -47.87 6.42
C ILE A 91 6.88 -47.90 5.43
N PRO A 92 6.53 -49.05 4.80
CA PRO A 92 5.36 -49.12 3.91
C PRO A 92 4.06 -48.62 4.56
N THR A 93 3.77 -49.05 5.79
CA THR A 93 2.57 -48.60 6.53
C THR A 93 2.57 -47.09 6.77
N ILE A 94 3.73 -46.49 7.08
CA ILE A 94 3.85 -45.05 7.31
C ILE A 94 3.65 -44.27 6.02
N ILE A 95 4.24 -44.72 4.91
CA ILE A 95 4.04 -44.13 3.58
C ILE A 95 2.55 -44.11 3.23
N GLU A 96 1.87 -45.24 3.40
CA GLU A 96 0.44 -45.36 3.12
C GLU A 96 -0.41 -44.42 4.00
N ALA A 97 -0.09 -44.33 5.30
CA ALA A 97 -0.86 -43.52 6.25
C ALA A 97 -0.62 -42.00 6.15
N THR A 98 0.57 -41.58 5.69
CA THR A 98 1.00 -40.18 5.72
C THR A 98 1.11 -39.54 4.35
N GLY A 99 1.15 -40.34 3.28
CA GLY A 99 1.40 -39.87 1.92
C GLY A 99 2.84 -39.42 1.65
N LEU A 100 3.75 -39.62 2.60
CA LEU A 100 5.17 -39.31 2.43
C LEU A 100 5.85 -40.32 1.52
N THR A 101 6.91 -39.91 0.82
CA THR A 101 7.75 -40.83 0.05
C THR A 101 8.68 -41.63 0.95
N SER A 102 9.25 -42.72 0.41
CA SER A 102 10.25 -43.51 1.14
C SER A 102 11.46 -42.66 1.54
N GLU A 103 11.91 -41.77 0.66
CA GLU A 103 13.03 -40.85 0.93
C GLU A 103 12.70 -39.89 2.07
N GLN A 104 11.47 -39.35 2.10
CA GLN A 104 11.03 -38.46 3.17
C GLN A 104 11.00 -39.20 4.52
N VAL A 105 10.39 -40.39 4.58
CA VAL A 105 10.34 -41.20 5.81
C VAL A 105 11.74 -41.62 6.27
N GLU A 106 12.64 -41.97 5.36
CA GLU A 106 14.03 -42.27 5.69
C GLU A 106 14.82 -41.05 6.17
N ALA A 107 14.58 -39.87 5.59
CA ALA A 107 15.18 -38.63 6.03
C ALA A 107 14.76 -38.26 7.46
N LEU A 108 13.54 -38.63 7.88
CA LEU A 108 13.10 -38.43 9.27
C LEU A 108 13.96 -39.21 10.26
N LYS A 109 14.44 -40.42 9.90
CA LYS A 109 15.32 -41.24 10.76
C LYS A 109 16.72 -40.64 10.96
N LYS A 110 17.20 -39.82 10.02
CA LYS A 110 18.54 -39.22 10.06
C LYS A 110 18.59 -37.91 10.86
N LYS A 111 17.43 -37.41 11.28
CA LYS A 111 17.29 -36.08 11.92
C LYS A 111 17.36 -36.15 13.45
N ASP A 112 17.77 -37.28 14.02
CA ASP A 112 18.02 -37.49 15.46
C ASP A 112 19.53 -37.52 15.76
#